data_AF-A0A1Q7F1A7-F1
#
_entry.id   AF-A0A1Q7F1A7-F1
#
_cell.length_a   1.000
_cell.length_b   1.000
_cell.length_c   1.000
_cell.angle_alpha   90.00
_cell.angle_beta   90.00
_cell.angle_gamma   90.00
#
_symmetry.space_group_name_H-M   'P 1'
#
loop_
_entity.id
_entity.type
_entity.pdbx_description
1 polymer ?
#
loop_
_entity_poly.entity_id
_entity_poly.type
_entity_poly.pdbx_seq_one_letter_code
_entity_poly.pdbx_strand_id
1 'polypeptide(L)'
;MDTVRATGATNVITQGGLEWSNDLSGWLANRPNDPLNNLAASWHVYNFNSCNNTGCWDSRVAPVAAVVPLIATEVGTNPYDGAQLTTVMNWLDAHGASYEMWAWNTWGGPESLISNFNGTASSPYGVLVKNHFAALP
;
A
#
# COMPACT_ATOMS: atom_id res chain seq x y z
N MET A 1 0.40 5.96 -20.77
CA MET A 1 -1.05 5.97 -20.43
C MET A 1 -1.90 5.93 -21.69
N ASP A 2 -1.44 6.53 -22.78
CA ASP A 2 -2.13 6.59 -24.07
C ASP A 2 -2.65 5.24 -24.57
N THR A 3 -1.86 4.15 -24.51
CA THR A 3 -2.33 2.82 -24.94
C THR A 3 -3.54 2.33 -24.13
N VAL A 4 -3.54 2.55 -22.82
CA VAL A 4 -4.67 2.19 -21.94
C VAL A 4 -5.88 3.07 -22.26
N ARG A 5 -5.69 4.38 -22.42
CA ARG A 5 -6.78 5.31 -22.71
C ARG A 5 -7.33 5.17 -24.14
N ALA A 6 -6.52 4.74 -25.10
CA ALA A 6 -6.92 4.53 -26.50
C ALA A 6 -7.97 3.41 -26.66
N THR A 7 -8.13 2.52 -25.68
CA THR A 7 -9.20 1.52 -25.66
C THR A 7 -10.54 2.07 -25.15
N GLY A 8 -10.56 3.32 -24.67
CA GLY A 8 -11.72 3.93 -24.02
C GLY A 8 -11.80 3.69 -22.51
N ALA A 9 -10.76 3.13 -21.87
CA ALA A 9 -10.76 2.89 -20.43
C ALA A 9 -10.81 4.20 -19.63
N THR A 10 -11.75 4.29 -18.68
CA THR A 10 -11.93 5.45 -17.78
C THR A 10 -11.57 5.15 -16.33
N ASN A 11 -11.18 3.91 -16.02
CA ASN A 11 -10.79 3.46 -14.67
C ASN A 11 -9.57 4.24 -14.12
N VAL A 12 -9.41 4.20 -12.80
CA VAL A 12 -8.19 4.66 -12.12
C VAL A 12 -7.02 3.80 -12.58
N ILE A 13 -5.89 4.43 -12.86
CA ILE A 13 -4.61 3.73 -13.11
C ILE A 13 -3.73 3.92 -11.87
N THR A 14 -3.17 2.85 -11.35
CA THR A 14 -2.17 2.89 -10.26
C THR A 14 -0.77 2.70 -10.85
N GLN A 15 0.15 3.60 -10.54
CA GLN A 15 1.54 3.52 -11.04
C GLN A 15 2.52 3.51 -9.87
N GLY A 16 3.30 2.44 -9.79
CA GLY A 16 4.40 2.29 -8.84
C GLY A 16 5.65 3.08 -9.22
N GLY A 17 6.50 3.32 -8.24
CA GLY A 17 7.84 3.89 -8.42
C GLY A 17 8.90 2.82 -8.68
N LEU A 18 10.13 3.11 -8.25
CA LEU A 18 11.26 2.17 -8.32
C LEU A 18 11.28 1.26 -7.08
N GLU A 19 12.29 0.39 -7.02
CA GLU A 19 12.56 -0.44 -5.85
C GLU A 19 11.34 -1.28 -5.43
N TRP A 20 10.81 -2.07 -6.37
CA TRP A 20 9.58 -2.85 -6.17
C TRP A 20 8.40 -2.01 -5.64
N SER A 21 8.26 -0.79 -6.17
CA SER A 21 7.23 0.19 -5.78
C SER A 21 7.42 0.81 -4.38
N ASN A 22 8.58 0.65 -3.73
CA ASN A 22 8.83 1.27 -2.42
C ASN A 22 9.36 2.71 -2.53
N ASP A 23 10.10 3.05 -3.59
CA ASP A 23 10.69 4.39 -3.76
C ASP A 23 9.85 5.27 -4.70
N LEU A 24 9.20 6.27 -4.11
CA LEU A 24 8.42 7.29 -4.81
C LEU A 24 9.13 8.64 -4.95
N SER A 25 10.39 8.77 -4.54
CA SER A 25 11.12 10.05 -4.55
C SER A 25 11.21 10.72 -5.93
N GLY A 26 11.26 9.91 -7.00
CA GLY A 26 11.26 10.39 -8.38
C GLY A 26 9.88 10.44 -9.05
N TRP A 27 8.81 10.05 -8.36
CA TRP A 27 7.50 9.82 -8.99
C TRP A 27 6.90 11.09 -9.57
N LEU A 28 6.91 12.22 -8.83
CA LEU A 28 6.33 13.48 -9.30
C LEU A 28 7.07 14.04 -10.51
N ALA A 29 8.40 13.96 -10.51
CA ALA A 29 9.22 14.45 -11.62
C ALA A 29 9.02 13.62 -12.90
N ASN A 30 8.60 12.36 -12.77
CA ASN A 30 8.40 11.41 -13.87
C ASN A 30 6.94 10.99 -14.02
N ARG A 31 6.00 11.74 -13.44
CA ARG A 31 4.58 11.40 -13.41
C ARG A 31 4.07 11.22 -14.84
N PRO A 32 3.53 10.04 -15.20
CA PRO A 32 2.95 9.85 -16.52
C PRO A 32 1.81 10.84 -16.75
N ASN A 33 1.75 11.41 -17.95
CA ASN A 33 0.60 12.20 -18.36
C ASN A 33 -0.60 11.26 -18.61
N ASP A 34 -1.64 11.39 -17.80
CA ASP A 34 -2.94 10.76 -18.04
C ASP A 34 -3.95 11.85 -18.43
N PRO A 35 -4.48 11.86 -19.66
CA PRO A 35 -5.41 12.91 -20.11
C PRO A 35 -6.69 12.99 -19.28
N LEU A 36 -7.06 11.94 -18.56
CA LEU A 36 -8.22 11.94 -17.65
C LEU A 36 -7.87 12.38 -16.23
N ASN A 37 -6.59 12.64 -15.93
CA ASN A 37 -6.09 12.90 -14.57
C ASN A 37 -6.57 11.85 -13.54
N ASN A 38 -6.74 10.59 -13.97
CA ASN A 38 -7.27 9.51 -13.14
C ASN A 38 -6.15 8.52 -12.78
N LEU A 39 -5.09 9.07 -12.16
CA LEU A 39 -3.84 8.40 -11.83
C LEU A 39 -3.61 8.47 -10.31
N ALA A 40 -3.34 7.31 -9.70
CA ALA A 40 -2.92 7.15 -8.32
C ALA A 40 -1.49 6.59 -8.24
N ALA A 41 -0.78 6.91 -7.17
CA ALA A 41 0.52 6.30 -6.88
C ALA A 41 0.30 4.96 -6.16
N SER A 42 0.95 3.90 -6.65
CA SER A 42 1.04 2.61 -5.94
C SER A 42 2.29 2.62 -5.08
N TRP A 43 2.19 2.07 -3.87
CA TRP A 43 3.31 1.95 -2.95
C TRP A 43 3.34 0.58 -2.27
N HIS A 44 4.51 -0.05 -2.21
CA HIS A 44 4.70 -1.30 -1.49
C HIS A 44 5.59 -1.04 -0.27
N VAL A 45 5.19 -1.55 0.89
CA VAL A 45 5.88 -1.27 2.15
C VAL A 45 5.96 -2.49 3.04
N TYR A 46 7.20 -2.84 3.36
CA TYR A 46 7.60 -3.92 4.22
C TYR A 46 8.72 -3.46 5.17
N ASN A 47 8.86 -4.16 6.31
CA ASN A 47 9.90 -3.88 7.31
C ASN A 47 11.34 -4.02 6.79
N PHE A 48 11.55 -4.70 5.67
CA PHE A 48 12.86 -4.94 5.05
C PHE A 48 13.13 -4.06 3.82
N ASN A 49 12.22 -3.16 3.44
CA ASN A 49 12.50 -2.23 2.35
C ASN A 49 13.55 -1.18 2.73
N SER A 50 14.16 -0.54 1.73
CA SER A 50 15.10 0.57 1.96
C SER A 50 14.42 1.80 2.56
N CYS A 51 13.14 2.04 2.26
CA CYS A 51 12.31 3.00 2.96
C CYS A 51 11.21 2.31 3.79
N ASN A 52 11.50 2.12 5.07
CA ASN A 52 10.70 1.33 6.02
C ASN A 52 10.38 2.05 7.35
N ASN A 53 10.51 3.37 7.43
CA ASN A 53 10.20 4.13 8.64
C ASN A 53 9.56 5.48 8.31
N THR A 54 8.89 6.08 9.30
CA THR A 54 8.15 7.34 9.13
C THR A 54 9.02 8.46 8.55
N GLY A 55 10.28 8.61 8.98
CA GLY A 55 11.16 9.66 8.46
C GLY A 55 11.42 9.55 6.95
N CYS A 56 11.57 8.34 6.42
CA CYS A 56 11.70 8.16 4.98
C CYS A 56 10.34 8.26 4.26
N TRP A 57 9.24 7.81 4.87
CA TRP A 57 7.89 7.95 4.29
C TRP A 57 7.50 9.42 4.17
N ASP A 58 7.76 10.22 5.19
CA ASP A 58 7.50 11.66 5.20
C ASP A 58 8.32 12.40 4.13
N SER A 59 9.55 11.93 3.84
CA SER A 59 10.42 12.57 2.85
C SER A 59 10.24 12.07 1.42
N ARG A 60 9.79 10.82 1.22
CA ARG A 60 9.72 10.19 -0.12
C ARG A 60 8.30 9.89 -0.60
N VAL A 61 7.36 9.67 0.32
CA VAL A 61 6.00 9.18 0.02
C VAL A 61 4.95 10.27 0.26
N ALA A 62 4.99 10.96 1.41
CA ALA A 62 4.04 12.03 1.73
C ALA A 62 3.96 13.16 0.67
N PRO A 63 5.08 13.61 0.06
CA PRO A 63 5.00 14.62 -0.99
C PRO A 63 4.19 14.16 -2.21
N VAL A 64 4.19 12.86 -2.51
CA VAL A 64 3.39 12.28 -3.60
C VAL A 64 1.93 12.18 -3.20
N ALA A 65 1.64 11.68 -1.99
CA ALA A 65 0.29 11.57 -1.44
C ALA A 65 -0.44 12.92 -1.33
N ALA A 66 0.32 14.02 -1.19
CA ALA A 66 -0.24 15.38 -1.18
C ALA A 66 -0.69 15.87 -2.57
N VAL A 67 -0.29 15.20 -3.66
CA VAL A 67 -0.56 15.63 -5.05
C VAL A 67 -1.48 14.68 -5.80
N VAL A 68 -1.40 13.38 -5.51
CA VAL A 68 -2.25 12.33 -6.10
C VAL A 68 -2.70 11.35 -5.03
N PRO A 69 -3.84 10.64 -5.22
CA PRO A 69 -4.21 9.56 -4.32
C PRO A 69 -3.09 8.53 -4.20
N LEU A 70 -2.78 8.12 -2.97
CA LEU A 70 -1.84 7.05 -2.68
C LEU A 70 -2.62 5.79 -2.34
N ILE A 71 -2.23 4.67 -2.95
CA ILE A 71 -2.70 3.34 -2.59
C ILE A 71 -1.48 2.50 -2.24
N ALA A 72 -1.34 2.11 -0.97
CA ALA A 72 -0.34 1.12 -0.58
C ALA A 72 -0.85 -0.27 -1.00
N THR A 73 -0.56 -0.66 -2.25
CA THR A 73 -1.09 -1.87 -2.88
C THR A 73 -0.49 -3.16 -2.33
N GLU A 74 0.59 -3.04 -1.55
CA GLU A 74 1.08 -4.13 -0.69
C GLU A 74 1.62 -3.57 0.61
N VAL A 75 1.06 -4.04 1.73
CA VAL A 75 1.58 -3.79 3.07
C VAL A 75 1.81 -5.12 3.77
N GLY A 76 3.01 -5.32 4.32
CA GLY A 76 3.27 -6.52 5.12
C GLY A 76 4.58 -6.52 5.89
N THR A 77 4.90 -7.66 6.51
CA THR A 77 6.14 -7.85 7.29
C THR A 77 6.60 -9.30 7.22
N ASN A 78 7.89 -9.57 7.45
CA ASN A 78 8.44 -10.93 7.53
C ASN A 78 9.52 -11.01 8.64
N PRO A 79 9.50 -12.00 9.56
CA PRO A 79 8.51 -13.08 9.75
C PRO A 79 7.30 -12.72 10.61
N TYR A 80 7.16 -11.48 11.07
CA TYR A 80 5.96 -10.82 11.60
C TYR A 80 6.46 -9.69 12.48
N ASP A 81 6.05 -8.46 12.18
CA ASP A 81 6.36 -7.30 13.01
C ASP A 81 5.07 -6.48 13.23
N GLY A 82 4.37 -6.80 14.31
CA GLY A 82 3.11 -6.14 14.66
C GLY A 82 3.27 -4.64 14.95
N ALA A 83 4.42 -4.21 15.47
CA ALA A 83 4.69 -2.80 15.75
C ALA A 83 4.88 -2.02 14.44
N GLN A 84 5.63 -2.59 13.49
CA GLN A 84 5.78 -2.01 12.17
C GLN A 84 4.45 -1.94 11.42
N LEU A 85 3.64 -3.01 11.44
CA LEU A 85 2.31 -3.03 10.83
C LEU A 85 1.40 -1.93 11.40
N THR A 86 1.36 -1.83 12.73
CA THR A 86 0.57 -0.78 13.40
C THR A 86 1.07 0.60 13.00
N THR A 87 2.39 0.80 12.92
CA THR A 87 3.00 2.07 12.53
C THR A 87 2.64 2.48 11.11
N VAL A 88 2.72 1.55 10.15
CA VAL A 88 2.41 1.84 8.74
C VAL A 88 0.91 2.08 8.52
N MET A 89 0.02 1.29 9.15
CA MET A 89 -1.43 1.51 9.03
C MET A 89 -1.84 2.86 9.62
N ASN A 90 -1.36 3.20 10.83
CA ASN A 90 -1.62 4.52 11.43
C ASN A 90 -1.10 5.67 10.57
N TRP A 91 0.08 5.50 9.95
CA TRP A 91 0.63 6.53 9.06
C TRP A 91 -0.25 6.70 7.82
N LEU A 92 -0.72 5.61 7.21
CA LEU A 92 -1.60 5.65 6.04
C LEU A 92 -2.95 6.29 6.37
N ASP A 93 -3.55 5.94 7.52
CA ASP A 93 -4.80 6.56 7.99
C ASP A 93 -4.63 8.08 8.20
N ALA A 94 -3.53 8.50 8.83
CA ALA A 94 -3.23 9.91 9.07
C ALA A 94 -3.04 10.73 7.78
N HIS A 95 -2.66 10.07 6.69
CA HIS A 95 -2.49 10.70 5.36
C HIS A 95 -3.70 10.50 4.44
N GLY A 96 -4.78 9.87 4.92
CA GLY A 96 -5.96 9.56 4.10
C GLY A 96 -5.65 8.65 2.91
N ALA A 97 -4.63 7.81 3.01
CA ALA A 97 -4.22 6.87 1.97
C ALA A 97 -5.00 5.55 2.06
N SER A 98 -5.26 4.93 0.91
CA SER A 98 -5.85 3.58 0.85
C SER A 98 -4.76 2.52 0.94
N TYR A 99 -5.07 1.32 1.44
CA TYR A 99 -4.07 0.25 1.53
C TYR A 99 -4.65 -1.16 1.56
N GLU A 100 -3.85 -2.09 1.05
CA GLU A 100 -4.17 -3.51 0.91
C GLU A 100 -3.11 -4.34 1.63
N MET A 101 -3.53 -5.10 2.64
CA MET A 101 -2.61 -5.96 3.41
C MET A 101 -2.30 -7.23 2.62
N TRP A 102 -1.03 -7.57 2.48
CA TRP A 102 -0.59 -8.82 1.87
C TRP A 102 -0.58 -9.94 2.93
N ALA A 103 -1.34 -11.03 2.79
CA ALA A 103 -2.31 -11.33 1.75
C ALA A 103 -3.53 -12.14 2.26
N TRP A 104 -4.66 -11.97 1.59
CA TRP A 104 -5.87 -12.79 1.79
C TRP A 104 -5.67 -14.19 1.20
N ASN A 105 -4.90 -15.03 1.88
CA ASN A 105 -4.62 -16.41 1.50
C ASN A 105 -4.47 -17.31 2.74
N THR A 106 -4.45 -18.62 2.53
CA THR A 106 -4.40 -19.68 3.56
C THR A 106 -3.08 -20.45 3.51
N TRP A 107 -1.98 -19.83 3.11
CA TRP A 107 -0.67 -20.48 2.99
C TRP A 107 -0.11 -20.96 4.34
N GLY A 108 -0.58 -20.37 5.44
CA GLY A 108 -0.14 -20.71 6.80
C GLY A 108 1.16 -20.02 7.22
N GLY A 109 1.76 -19.23 6.32
CA GLY A 109 2.91 -18.37 6.61
C GLY A 109 2.51 -17.08 7.33
N PRO A 110 3.50 -16.32 7.84
CA PRO A 110 3.27 -15.06 8.56
C PRO A 110 2.60 -13.95 7.73
N GLU A 111 2.59 -14.10 6.42
CA GLU A 111 1.91 -13.23 5.46
C GLU A 111 0.42 -13.59 5.26
N SER A 112 -0.05 -14.75 5.71
CA SER A 112 -1.45 -15.15 5.51
C SER A 112 -2.36 -14.35 6.44
N LEU A 113 -3.36 -13.61 5.92
CA LEU A 113 -4.38 -12.91 6.72
C LEU A 113 -5.47 -13.85 7.26
N ILE A 114 -5.67 -15.00 6.63
CA ILE A 114 -6.73 -15.95 6.97
C ILE A 114 -6.20 -17.37 7.10
N SER A 115 -6.83 -18.18 7.94
CA SER A 115 -6.55 -19.62 8.05
C SER A 115 -7.48 -20.49 7.19
N ASN A 116 -8.59 -19.92 6.71
CA ASN A 116 -9.52 -20.57 5.78
C ASN A 116 -10.32 -19.51 4.98
N PHE A 117 -10.89 -19.91 3.85
CA PHE A 117 -11.69 -19.03 2.98
C PHE A 117 -13.07 -18.65 3.56
N ASN A 118 -13.44 -19.14 4.75
CA ASN A 118 -14.56 -18.57 5.51
C ASN A 118 -14.18 -17.27 6.22
N GLY A 119 -12.94 -16.77 6.04
CA GLY A 119 -12.48 -15.50 6.59
C GLY A 119 -12.02 -15.58 8.05
N THR A 120 -11.68 -16.77 8.55
CA THR A 120 -11.10 -16.90 9.90
C THR A 120 -9.74 -16.21 9.92
N ALA A 121 -9.61 -15.11 10.66
CA ALA A 121 -8.37 -14.36 10.76
C ALA A 121 -7.22 -15.23 11.31
N SER A 122 -6.08 -15.20 10.64
CA SER A 122 -4.87 -15.86 11.13
C SER A 122 -4.32 -15.12 12.35
N SER A 123 -3.70 -15.85 13.28
CA SER A 123 -3.04 -15.24 14.44
C SER A 123 -1.52 -15.28 14.26
N PRO A 124 -0.78 -14.21 14.60
CA PRO A 124 -1.28 -12.90 15.09
C PRO A 124 -1.61 -11.90 13.96
N TYR A 125 -1.11 -12.13 12.75
CA TYR A 125 -1.09 -11.15 11.66
C TYR A 125 -2.50 -10.71 11.21
N GLY A 126 -3.35 -11.65 10.80
CA GLY A 126 -4.71 -11.36 10.35
C GLY A 126 -5.61 -10.76 11.44
N VAL A 127 -5.43 -11.17 12.71
CA VAL A 127 -6.17 -10.61 13.85
C VAL A 127 -5.83 -9.13 14.04
N LEU A 128 -4.55 -8.76 13.96
CA LEU A 128 -4.12 -7.37 14.09
C LEU A 128 -4.74 -6.49 12.99
N VAL A 129 -4.66 -6.93 11.74
CA VAL A 129 -5.25 -6.22 10.59
C VAL A 129 -6.77 -6.09 10.72
N LYS A 130 -7.45 -7.18 11.05
CA LYS A 130 -8.91 -7.19 11.22
C LYS A 130 -9.36 -6.20 12.31
N ASN A 131 -8.66 -6.18 13.44
CA ASN A 131 -8.98 -5.30 14.55
C ASN A 131 -8.76 -3.82 14.18
N HIS A 132 -7.68 -3.52 13.45
CA HIS A 132 -7.41 -2.18 12.94
C HIS A 132 -8.52 -1.69 12.03
N PHE A 133 -8.87 -2.47 11.00
CA PHE A 133 -9.93 -2.12 10.05
C PHE A 133 -11.31 -2.00 10.68
N ALA A 134 -11.64 -2.83 11.67
CA ALA A 134 -12.92 -2.74 12.38
C ALA A 134 -13.04 -1.49 13.27
N ALA A 135 -11.93 -0.80 13.55
CA ALA A 135 -11.89 0.42 14.36
C ALA A 135 -11.91 1.72 13.52
N LEU A 136 -11.79 1.61 12.19
CA LEU A 136 -11.91 2.76 11.30
C LEU A 136 -13.38 3.25 11.22
N PRO A 137 -13.61 4.57 11.04
CA PRO A 137 -14.94 5.18 11.02
C PRO A 137 -15.80 4.81 9.82
#